data_AF-A0A1F5TPG4-F1
#
_entry.id   AF-A0A1F5TPG4-F1
#
_cell.length_a   1.000
_cell.length_b   1.000
_cell.length_c   1.000
_cell.angle_alpha   90.00
_cell.angle_beta   90.00
_cell.angle_gamma   90.00
#
_symmetry.space_group_name_H-M   'P 1'
#
loop_
_entity.id
_entity.type
_entity.pdbx_description
1 polymer ?
#
loop_
_entity_poly.entity_id
_entity_poly.type
_entity_poly.pdbx_seq_one_letter_code
_entity_poly.pdbx_strand_id
1 'polypeptide(L)'
;MNKKSLSERIFNKIKEKKIIPRPRWEFLLKNYIVWLLGVISLIIGSLSVSVIIFMFKFSDFDIYESLHNNFFEFLISNLPYFWIIFLILFIVVADYNFKQTKKGYKYKLSTIILSSIIISIFLGSSLFAFGSGELIDNIMSRQAPFYSELINRNIKNWDNPEGGKLIGIVAAIQKNDLNLLTHDQKEWVVFYNSNQVLPQKEIKVGEPIRIIGEKQEENIFKAKQILLMPPPGREFINRNRKDMQRLMPNFNDPEEKNRMKEMIKKMEKYPELRETMMERLEMAPLEMKQNLKKELGLYECLIHSDCKTPFEYMVRSDCPFESRCLENKCRVVCPRAFDSKLKESINKKQCGENKDCQCEHYKDKNINNENCRCVEGQCLAIVE
;
A
#
# COMPACT_ATOMS: atom_id res chain seq x y z
N MET A 1 33.95 -55.46 -58.93
CA MET A 1 33.08 -55.16 -57.77
C MET A 1 32.04 -54.13 -58.19
N ASN A 2 30.76 -54.50 -58.20
CA ASN A 2 29.68 -53.64 -58.70
C ASN A 2 29.38 -52.52 -57.68
N LYS A 3 29.56 -51.26 -58.07
CA LYS A 3 29.45 -50.09 -57.17
C LYS A 3 27.96 -49.81 -56.95
N LYS A 4 27.39 -50.35 -55.86
CA LYS A 4 25.99 -50.07 -55.48
C LYS A 4 25.71 -48.57 -55.53
N SER A 5 24.62 -48.20 -56.21
CA SER A 5 24.24 -46.80 -56.36
C SER A 5 23.95 -46.17 -54.98
N LEU A 6 24.16 -44.86 -54.84
CA LEU A 6 23.87 -44.15 -53.58
C LEU A 6 22.42 -44.41 -53.12
N SER A 7 21.50 -44.53 -54.07
CA SER A 7 20.08 -44.83 -53.83
C SER A 7 19.88 -46.18 -53.16
N GLU A 8 20.52 -47.25 -53.65
CA GLU A 8 20.45 -48.58 -53.03
C GLU A 8 21.07 -48.60 -51.64
N ARG A 9 22.16 -47.86 -51.42
CA ARG A 9 22.78 -47.72 -50.10
C ARG A 9 21.85 -47.03 -49.10
N ILE A 10 21.13 -45.99 -49.52
CA ILE A 10 20.15 -45.28 -48.68
C ILE A 10 18.96 -46.21 -48.39
N PHE A 11 18.44 -46.89 -49.40
CA PHE A 11 17.27 -47.78 -49.27
C PHE A 11 17.56 -48.98 -48.36
N ASN A 12 18.72 -49.61 -48.51
CA ASN A 12 19.16 -50.69 -47.61
C ASN A 12 19.34 -50.20 -46.17
N LYS A 13 19.90 -49.00 -45.98
CA LYS A 13 20.01 -48.40 -44.64
C LYS A 13 18.65 -48.12 -43.99
N ILE A 14 17.66 -47.67 -44.77
CA ILE A 14 16.31 -47.41 -44.26
C ILE A 14 15.65 -48.72 -43.81
N LYS A 15 15.80 -49.80 -44.58
CA LYS A 15 15.31 -51.15 -44.24
C LYS A 15 16.03 -51.73 -43.02
N GLU A 16 17.37 -51.73 -43.01
CA GLU A 16 18.19 -52.26 -41.89
C GLU A 16 17.92 -51.52 -40.59
N LYS A 17 17.84 -50.18 -40.64
CA LYS A 17 17.62 -49.34 -39.45
C LYS A 17 16.15 -49.14 -39.08
N LYS A 18 15.22 -49.77 -39.81
CA LYS A 18 13.75 -49.65 -39.61
C LYS A 18 13.32 -48.18 -39.40
N ILE A 19 13.79 -47.28 -40.27
CA ILE A 19 13.51 -45.84 -40.12
C ILE A 19 12.05 -45.59 -40.50
N ILE A 20 11.23 -45.25 -39.50
CA ILE A 20 9.80 -44.94 -39.68
C ILE A 20 9.65 -43.45 -39.99
N PRO A 21 8.89 -43.05 -41.03
CA PRO A 21 8.62 -41.65 -41.31
C PRO A 21 7.80 -41.05 -40.16
N ARG A 22 8.39 -40.08 -39.44
CA ARG A 22 7.65 -39.31 -38.43
C ARG A 22 6.89 -38.17 -39.10
N PRO A 23 5.67 -37.85 -38.63
CA PRO A 23 4.85 -36.81 -39.23
C PRO A 23 5.49 -35.43 -39.03
N ARG A 24 5.35 -34.55 -40.03
CA ARG A 24 5.99 -33.22 -40.03
C ARG A 24 5.59 -32.34 -38.83
N TRP A 25 4.37 -32.50 -38.33
CA TRP A 25 3.85 -31.70 -37.21
C TRP A 25 4.66 -31.90 -35.93
N GLU A 26 5.22 -33.10 -35.69
CA GLU A 26 6.03 -33.35 -34.48
C GLU A 26 7.31 -32.50 -34.49
N PHE A 27 7.94 -32.35 -35.66
CA PHE A 27 9.12 -31.50 -35.83
C PHE A 27 8.78 -30.01 -35.77
N LEU A 28 7.64 -29.62 -36.34
CA LEU A 28 7.16 -28.23 -36.27
C LEU A 28 6.81 -27.85 -34.83
N LEU A 29 6.09 -28.69 -34.10
CA LEU A 29 5.70 -28.48 -32.70
C LEU A 29 6.93 -28.31 -31.80
N LYS A 30 7.94 -29.18 -31.92
CA LYS A 30 9.19 -29.06 -31.17
C LYS A 30 9.88 -27.71 -31.43
N ASN A 31 9.92 -27.28 -32.69
CA ASN A 31 10.51 -25.99 -33.05
C ASN A 31 9.69 -24.82 -32.47
N TYR A 32 8.36 -24.86 -32.53
CA TYR A 32 7.51 -23.82 -31.95
C TYR A 32 7.66 -23.74 -30.42
N ILE A 33 7.76 -24.87 -29.73
CA ILE A 33 7.96 -24.91 -28.27
C ILE A 33 9.28 -24.22 -27.89
N VAL A 34 10.37 -24.53 -28.60
CA VAL A 34 11.69 -23.90 -28.34
C VAL A 34 11.63 -22.38 -28.55
N TRP A 35 10.98 -21.93 -29.62
CA TRP A 35 10.79 -20.49 -29.86
C TRP A 35 9.92 -19.83 -28.79
N LEU A 36 8.81 -20.46 -28.39
CA LEU A 36 7.92 -19.97 -27.35
C LEU A 36 8.65 -19.82 -26.01
N LEU A 37 9.42 -20.84 -25.61
CA LEU A 37 10.23 -20.80 -24.39
C LEU A 37 11.29 -19.69 -24.45
N GLY A 38 11.92 -19.49 -25.60
CA GLY A 38 12.87 -18.39 -25.82
C GLY A 38 12.23 -17.02 -25.64
N VAL A 39 11.05 -16.81 -26.24
CA VAL A 39 10.28 -15.55 -26.10
C VAL A 39 9.84 -15.33 -24.66
N ILE A 40 9.30 -16.35 -23.99
CA ILE A 40 8.90 -16.26 -22.58
C ILE A 40 10.11 -15.90 -21.70
N SER A 41 11.27 -16.51 -21.96
CA SER A 41 12.49 -16.24 -21.20
C SER A 41 12.96 -14.80 -21.38
N LEU A 42 12.89 -14.27 -22.61
CA LEU A 42 13.22 -12.87 -22.89
C LEU A 42 12.24 -11.90 -22.23
N ILE A 43 10.94 -12.21 -22.26
CA ILE A 43 9.92 -11.38 -21.57
C ILE A 43 10.24 -11.34 -20.09
N ILE A 44 10.41 -12.50 -19.44
CA ILE A 44 10.67 -12.57 -18.00
C ILE A 44 12.00 -11.87 -17.66
N GLY A 45 13.06 -12.05 -18.45
CA GLY A 45 14.32 -11.33 -18.27
C GLY A 45 14.16 -9.82 -18.36
N SER A 46 13.35 -9.34 -19.32
CA SER A 46 13.05 -7.91 -19.47
C SER A 46 12.24 -7.37 -18.30
N LEU A 47 11.27 -8.14 -17.79
CA LEU A 47 10.51 -7.79 -16.59
C LEU A 47 11.42 -7.70 -15.36
N SER A 48 12.34 -8.66 -15.18
CA SER A 48 13.34 -8.61 -14.11
C SER A 48 14.16 -7.33 -14.18
N VAL A 49 14.65 -6.95 -15.38
CA VAL A 49 15.39 -5.68 -15.55
C VAL A 49 14.52 -4.47 -15.24
N SER A 50 13.25 -4.47 -15.65
CA SER A 50 12.31 -3.39 -15.34
C SER A 50 12.14 -3.18 -13.83
N VAL A 51 12.00 -4.27 -13.07
CA VAL A 51 11.90 -4.21 -11.60
C VAL A 51 13.23 -3.79 -10.97
N ILE A 52 14.36 -4.27 -11.49
CA ILE A 52 15.70 -3.85 -11.04
C ILE A 52 15.84 -2.32 -11.20
N ILE A 53 15.53 -1.77 -12.38
CA ILE A 53 15.61 -0.32 -12.63
C ILE A 53 14.68 0.44 -11.67
N PHE A 54 13.46 -0.06 -11.45
CA PHE A 54 12.52 0.52 -10.49
C PHE A 54 13.12 0.54 -9.07
N MET A 55 13.62 -0.58 -8.58
CA MET A 55 14.23 -0.69 -7.25
C MET A 55 15.45 0.21 -7.12
N PHE A 56 16.30 0.34 -8.14
CA PHE A 56 17.44 1.25 -8.10
C PHE A 56 17.03 2.72 -8.10
N LYS A 57 16.04 3.10 -8.91
CA LYS A 57 15.56 4.50 -8.97
C LYS A 57 14.98 4.97 -7.63
N PHE A 58 14.31 4.07 -6.91
CA PHE A 58 13.72 4.35 -5.59
C PHE A 58 14.58 3.82 -4.44
N SER A 59 15.76 3.27 -4.72
CA SER A 59 16.75 2.95 -3.70
C SER A 59 17.36 4.25 -3.24
N ASP A 60 17.55 4.36 -1.94
CA ASP A 60 18.09 5.54 -1.29
C ASP A 60 19.61 5.68 -1.52
N PHE A 61 20.04 5.67 -2.78
CA PHE A 61 21.44 5.71 -3.16
C PHE A 61 22.11 7.01 -2.71
N ASP A 62 21.37 8.13 -2.68
CA ASP A 62 21.85 9.44 -2.23
C ASP A 62 22.07 9.51 -0.70
N ILE A 63 21.49 8.58 0.06
CA ILE A 63 21.60 8.51 1.52
C ILE A 63 22.90 7.81 1.95
N TYR A 64 23.47 6.99 1.05
CA TYR A 64 24.61 6.12 1.32
C TYR A 64 25.88 6.86 1.75
N GLU A 65 26.16 8.04 1.17
CA GLU A 65 27.35 8.83 1.53
C GLU A 65 27.39 9.24 3.01
N SER A 66 26.25 9.25 3.69
CA SER A 66 26.13 9.76 5.06
C SER A 66 26.19 8.70 6.17
N LEU A 67 26.09 7.40 5.84
CA LEU A 67 25.81 6.35 6.85
C LEU A 67 26.67 5.08 6.76
N HIS A 68 27.39 4.81 5.68
CA HIS A 68 28.15 3.55 5.54
C HIS A 68 29.61 3.81 5.16
N ASN A 69 30.50 3.10 5.84
CA ASN A 69 31.94 3.19 5.60
C ASN A 69 32.40 2.33 4.40
N ASN A 70 31.59 1.34 3.95
CA ASN A 70 31.99 0.33 2.95
C ASN A 70 30.97 0.13 1.81
N PHE A 71 31.41 0.35 0.57
CA PHE A 71 30.58 0.24 -0.66
C PHE A 71 30.06 -1.17 -0.93
N PHE A 72 30.85 -2.19 -0.58
CA PHE A 72 30.47 -3.59 -0.77
C PHE A 72 29.32 -4.03 0.14
N GLU A 73 29.28 -3.55 1.38
CA GLU A 73 28.20 -3.86 2.32
C GLU A 73 26.87 -3.26 1.86
N PHE A 74 26.92 -2.05 1.30
CA PHE A 74 25.77 -1.40 0.71
C PHE A 74 25.26 -2.10 -0.55
N LEU A 75 26.14 -2.47 -1.48
CA LEU A 75 25.76 -3.24 -2.66
C LEU A 75 25.09 -4.55 -2.23
N ILE A 76 25.66 -5.23 -1.24
CA ILE A 76 25.10 -6.50 -0.77
C ILE A 76 23.74 -6.32 -0.12
N SER A 77 23.53 -5.24 0.64
CA SER A 77 22.26 -5.02 1.33
C SER A 77 21.12 -4.57 0.40
N ASN A 78 21.44 -3.87 -0.70
CA ASN A 78 20.44 -3.21 -1.55
C ASN A 78 20.24 -3.87 -2.93
N LEU A 79 21.10 -4.81 -3.34
CA LEU A 79 20.93 -5.49 -4.61
C LEU A 79 19.67 -6.38 -4.59
N PRO A 80 18.81 -6.30 -5.61
CA PRO A 80 17.65 -7.16 -5.73
C PRO A 80 18.05 -8.58 -6.19
N TYR A 81 18.71 -9.33 -5.31
CA TYR A 81 19.29 -10.64 -5.63
C TYR A 81 18.31 -11.61 -6.25
N PHE A 82 17.07 -11.60 -5.77
CA PHE A 82 16.00 -12.42 -6.32
C PHE A 82 15.88 -12.20 -7.84
N TRP A 83 15.78 -10.93 -8.26
CA TRP A 83 15.64 -10.56 -9.68
C TRP A 83 16.92 -10.80 -10.48
N ILE A 84 18.09 -10.65 -9.87
CA ILE A 84 19.38 -10.94 -10.52
C ILE A 84 19.53 -12.45 -10.78
N ILE A 85 19.22 -13.29 -9.78
CA ILE A 85 19.25 -14.75 -9.92
C ILE A 85 18.23 -15.18 -10.98
N PHE A 86 17.03 -14.59 -10.96
CA PHE A 86 15.99 -14.87 -11.96
C PHE A 86 16.45 -14.48 -13.37
N LEU A 87 17.07 -13.30 -13.53
CA LEU A 87 17.62 -12.86 -14.81
C LEU A 87 18.70 -13.84 -15.32
N ILE A 88 19.63 -14.26 -14.45
CA ILE A 88 20.67 -15.23 -14.81
C ILE A 88 20.04 -16.55 -15.24
N LEU A 89 19.06 -17.07 -14.49
CA LEU A 89 18.34 -18.29 -14.82
C LEU A 89 17.70 -18.20 -16.22
N PHE A 90 16.98 -17.13 -16.52
CA PHE A 90 16.31 -16.98 -17.81
C PHE A 90 17.27 -16.72 -18.97
N ILE A 91 18.43 -16.08 -18.73
CA ILE A 91 19.50 -16.00 -19.74
C ILE A 91 20.04 -17.39 -20.07
N VAL A 92 20.27 -18.24 -19.07
CA VAL A 92 20.73 -19.63 -19.29
C VAL A 92 19.70 -20.45 -20.04
N VAL A 93 18.42 -20.32 -19.68
CA VAL A 93 17.31 -20.98 -20.39
C VAL A 93 17.22 -20.47 -21.84
N ALA A 94 17.37 -19.17 -22.07
CA ALA A 94 17.36 -18.59 -23.41
C ALA A 94 18.55 -19.09 -24.26
N ASP A 95 19.76 -19.18 -23.69
CA ASP A 95 20.94 -19.72 -24.38
C ASP A 95 20.75 -21.21 -24.75
N TYR A 96 20.25 -22.01 -23.81
CA TYR A 96 19.97 -23.42 -24.04
C TYR A 96 18.95 -23.61 -25.18
N ASN A 97 17.86 -22.85 -25.16
CA ASN A 97 16.84 -22.88 -26.22
C ASN A 97 17.42 -22.40 -27.56
N PHE A 98 18.20 -21.32 -27.56
CA PHE A 98 18.78 -20.77 -28.77
C PHE A 98 19.69 -21.79 -29.46
N LYS A 99 20.53 -22.52 -28.70
CA LYS A 99 21.40 -23.59 -29.24
C LYS A 99 20.63 -24.73 -29.90
N GLN A 100 19.40 -25.02 -29.48
CA GLN A 100 18.55 -26.03 -30.11
C GLN A 100 17.92 -25.57 -31.43
N THR A 101 18.01 -24.29 -31.77
CA THR A 101 17.50 -23.78 -33.04
C THR A 101 18.43 -24.11 -34.22
N LYS A 102 17.88 -24.12 -35.43
CA LYS A 102 18.57 -24.51 -36.68
C LYS A 102 19.90 -23.80 -36.94
N LYS A 103 20.11 -22.59 -36.40
CA LYS A 103 21.34 -21.79 -36.59
C LYS A 103 22.07 -21.47 -35.28
N GLY A 104 21.49 -21.80 -34.12
CA GLY A 104 22.02 -21.37 -32.83
C GLY A 104 23.39 -21.93 -32.50
N TYR A 105 23.69 -23.17 -32.93
CA TYR A 105 24.98 -23.82 -32.72
C TYR A 105 26.18 -23.08 -33.37
N LYS A 106 25.93 -22.13 -34.29
CA LYS A 106 26.98 -21.37 -34.97
C LYS A 106 27.50 -20.19 -34.17
N TYR A 107 26.80 -19.77 -33.12
CA TYR A 107 27.15 -18.60 -32.33
C TYR A 107 27.92 -18.98 -31.07
N LYS A 108 28.92 -18.16 -30.71
CA LYS A 108 29.66 -18.33 -29.45
C LYS A 108 28.76 -18.01 -28.26
N LEU A 109 28.95 -18.73 -27.16
CA LEU A 109 28.20 -18.53 -25.91
C LEU A 109 28.16 -17.07 -25.47
N SER A 110 29.30 -16.38 -25.48
CA SER A 110 29.41 -14.97 -25.09
C SER A 110 28.56 -14.04 -25.94
N THR A 111 28.41 -14.31 -27.25
CA THR A 111 27.59 -13.50 -28.15
C THR A 111 26.10 -13.63 -27.83
N ILE A 112 25.65 -14.83 -27.49
CA ILE A 112 24.24 -15.10 -27.14
C ILE A 112 23.91 -14.44 -25.79
N ILE A 113 24.78 -14.59 -24.80
CA ILE A 113 24.60 -13.96 -23.48
C ILE A 113 24.58 -12.43 -23.61
N LEU A 114 25.56 -11.84 -24.30
CA LEU A 114 25.66 -10.39 -24.43
C LEU A 114 24.45 -9.80 -25.17
N SER A 115 24.02 -10.42 -26.27
CA SER A 115 22.83 -9.97 -26.98
C SER A 115 21.56 -10.11 -26.13
N SER A 116 21.42 -11.19 -25.36
CA SER A 116 20.27 -11.39 -24.47
C SER A 116 20.22 -10.34 -23.36
N ILE A 117 21.36 -9.97 -22.78
CA ILE A 117 21.47 -8.90 -21.78
C ILE A 117 21.08 -7.56 -22.39
N ILE A 118 21.66 -7.19 -23.55
CA ILE A 118 21.37 -5.91 -24.22
C ILE A 118 19.88 -5.80 -24.57
N ILE A 119 19.29 -6.87 -25.12
CA ILE A 119 17.86 -6.90 -25.46
C ILE A 119 17.01 -6.78 -24.19
N SER A 120 17.35 -7.50 -23.12
CA SER A 120 16.61 -7.44 -21.85
C SER A 120 16.69 -6.06 -21.20
N ILE A 121 17.83 -5.38 -21.31
CA ILE A 121 18.00 -4.00 -20.83
C ILE A 121 17.15 -3.04 -21.65
N PHE A 122 17.19 -3.14 -22.98
CA PHE A 122 16.41 -2.28 -23.86
C PHE A 122 14.90 -2.44 -23.62
N LEU A 123 14.41 -3.69 -23.67
CA LEU A 123 13.01 -4.03 -23.43
C LEU A 123 12.59 -3.71 -22.00
N GLY A 124 13.42 -4.06 -21.00
CA GLY A 124 13.17 -3.79 -19.59
C GLY A 124 13.09 -2.30 -19.27
N SER A 125 13.94 -1.48 -19.89
CA SER A 125 13.88 -0.01 -19.76
C SER A 125 12.61 0.56 -20.38
N SER A 126 12.20 0.06 -21.54
CA SER A 126 10.94 0.46 -22.18
C SER A 126 9.74 0.08 -21.31
N LEU A 127 9.71 -1.16 -20.82
CA LEU A 127 8.71 -1.67 -19.86
C LEU A 127 8.66 -0.83 -18.58
N PHE A 128 9.82 -0.46 -18.04
CA PHE A 128 9.94 0.44 -16.90
C PHE A 128 9.31 1.81 -17.18
N ALA A 129 9.54 2.39 -18.35
CA ALA A 129 8.94 3.67 -18.74
C ALA A 129 7.40 3.60 -18.80
N PHE A 130 6.83 2.43 -19.12
CA PHE A 130 5.38 2.17 -19.04
C PHE A 130 4.87 1.83 -17.63
N GLY A 131 5.74 1.81 -16.62
CA GLY A 131 5.37 1.54 -15.23
C GLY A 131 5.17 0.06 -14.88
N SER A 132 5.58 -0.87 -15.76
CA SER A 132 5.40 -2.31 -15.47
C SER A 132 6.27 -2.81 -14.31
N GLY A 133 7.44 -2.20 -14.08
CA GLY A 133 8.32 -2.54 -12.96
C GLY A 133 7.60 -2.37 -11.62
N GLU A 134 6.85 -1.28 -11.45
CA GLU A 134 6.03 -1.02 -10.28
C GLU A 134 4.88 -2.05 -10.16
N LEU A 135 4.20 -2.34 -11.26
CA LEU A 135 3.07 -3.28 -11.28
C LEU A 135 3.49 -4.70 -10.86
N ILE A 136 4.64 -5.17 -11.35
CA ILE A 136 5.11 -6.53 -11.10
C ILE A 136 5.60 -6.67 -9.67
N ASP A 137 6.35 -5.69 -9.17
CA ASP A 137 6.77 -5.63 -7.78
C ASP A 137 5.55 -5.70 -6.83
N ASN A 138 4.49 -4.95 -7.15
CA ASN A 138 3.24 -4.95 -6.40
C ASN A 138 2.53 -6.30 -6.39
N ILE A 139 2.43 -6.96 -7.55
CA ILE A 139 1.77 -8.27 -7.65
C ILE A 139 2.56 -9.32 -6.86
N MET A 140 3.88 -9.34 -7.00
CA MET A 140 4.74 -10.30 -6.31
C MET A 140 4.71 -10.08 -4.79
N SER A 141 4.75 -8.83 -4.33
CA SER A 141 4.61 -8.48 -2.91
C SER A 141 3.31 -8.97 -2.28
N ARG A 142 2.22 -9.02 -3.06
CA ARG A 142 0.90 -9.49 -2.60
C ARG A 142 0.75 -11.01 -2.55
N GLN A 143 1.30 -11.70 -3.53
CA GLN A 143 1.05 -13.14 -3.71
C GLN A 143 2.11 -14.02 -3.07
N ALA A 144 3.32 -13.51 -2.88
CA ALA A 144 4.45 -14.25 -2.35
C ALA A 144 4.88 -13.68 -0.98
N PRO A 145 4.49 -14.31 0.15
CA PRO A 145 4.88 -13.83 1.48
C PRO A 145 6.41 -13.74 1.64
N PHE A 146 7.15 -14.69 1.06
CA PHE A 146 8.62 -14.68 1.04
C PHE A 146 9.22 -13.49 0.27
N TYR A 147 8.53 -12.96 -0.75
CA TYR A 147 9.00 -11.81 -1.54
C TYR A 147 9.03 -10.56 -0.67
N SER A 148 7.98 -10.39 0.15
CA SER A 148 7.89 -9.28 1.09
C SER A 148 8.99 -9.34 2.16
N GLU A 149 9.38 -10.50 2.68
CA GLU A 149 10.44 -10.59 3.70
C GLU A 149 11.85 -10.33 3.14
N LEU A 150 12.11 -10.79 1.92
CA LEU A 150 13.39 -10.58 1.25
C LEU A 150 13.60 -9.12 0.81
N ILE A 151 12.51 -8.40 0.51
CA ILE A 151 12.55 -7.01 0.05
C ILE A 151 12.26 -5.99 1.18
N ASN A 152 11.44 -6.34 2.19
CA ASN A 152 11.16 -5.49 3.36
C ASN A 152 12.30 -5.43 4.38
N ARG A 153 13.48 -6.00 4.11
CA ARG A 153 14.68 -5.77 4.94
C ARG A 153 14.94 -4.28 5.13
N ASN A 154 14.58 -3.44 4.15
CA ASN A 154 14.69 -2.00 4.26
C ASN A 154 13.91 -1.43 5.45
N ILE A 155 12.67 -1.84 5.73
CA ILE A 155 11.87 -1.27 6.84
C ILE A 155 12.51 -1.56 8.20
N LYS A 156 12.96 -2.79 8.44
CA LYS A 156 13.69 -3.14 9.68
C LYS A 156 15.02 -2.38 9.78
N ASN A 157 15.70 -2.16 8.66
CA ASN A 157 16.93 -1.37 8.61
C ASN A 157 16.70 0.13 8.88
N TRP A 158 15.47 0.62 8.70
CA TRP A 158 15.05 1.99 8.97
C TRP A 158 14.55 2.21 10.41
N ASP A 159 14.32 1.15 11.16
CA ASP A 159 13.98 1.17 12.59
C ASP A 159 15.22 0.86 13.45
N ASN A 160 16.28 1.68 13.29
CA ASN A 160 17.54 1.53 14.01
C ASN A 160 18.06 2.90 14.49
N PRO A 161 17.50 3.43 15.60
CA PRO A 161 17.85 4.76 16.10
C PRO A 161 19.34 4.91 16.45
N GLU A 162 19.96 3.84 16.98
CA GLU A 162 21.40 3.82 17.28
C GLU A 162 22.26 3.92 16.02
N GLY A 163 21.81 3.29 14.93
CA GLY A 163 22.42 3.41 13.60
C GLY A 163 22.03 4.67 12.83
N GLY A 164 21.44 5.67 13.50
CA GLY A 164 21.07 6.95 12.92
C GLY A 164 19.89 6.92 11.96
N LYS A 165 19.03 5.89 12.04
CA LYS A 165 17.85 5.73 11.19
C LYS A 165 16.58 5.55 12.01
N LEU A 166 15.56 6.35 11.72
CA LEU A 166 14.28 6.31 12.42
C LEU A 166 13.12 6.32 11.42
N ILE A 167 12.08 5.53 11.69
CA ILE A 167 10.88 5.44 10.84
C ILE A 167 9.62 5.49 11.68
N GLY A 168 8.64 6.29 11.26
CA GLY A 168 7.40 6.41 12.01
C GLY A 168 6.37 7.32 11.34
N ILE A 169 5.27 7.53 12.04
CA ILE A 169 4.17 8.40 11.64
C ILE A 169 4.27 9.71 12.39
N VAL A 170 4.11 10.83 11.68
CA VAL A 170 4.12 12.16 12.29
C VAL A 170 2.87 12.34 13.15
N ALA A 171 3.03 12.51 14.46
CA ALA A 171 1.95 12.68 15.42
C ALA A 171 1.61 14.15 15.67
N ALA A 172 2.61 15.02 15.66
CA ALA A 172 2.44 16.46 15.78
C ALA A 172 3.63 17.16 15.11
N ILE A 173 3.39 18.35 14.54
CA ILE A 173 4.42 19.18 13.92
C ILE A 173 4.46 20.50 14.68
N GLN A 174 5.66 20.90 15.10
CA GLN A 174 5.93 22.19 15.70
C GLN A 174 6.96 22.95 14.84
N LYS A 175 7.42 24.11 15.29
CA LYS A 175 8.27 24.98 14.47
C LYS A 175 9.67 24.40 14.22
N ASN A 176 10.26 23.75 15.23
CA ASN A 176 11.64 23.24 15.19
C ASN A 176 11.76 21.74 15.55
N ASP A 177 10.64 21.10 15.83
CA ASP A 177 10.57 19.72 16.27
C ASP A 177 9.26 19.07 15.81
N LEU A 178 9.27 17.74 15.74
CA LEU A 178 8.08 16.94 15.47
C LEU A 178 8.03 15.76 16.42
N ASN A 179 6.82 15.32 16.73
CA ASN A 179 6.60 14.10 17.50
C ASN A 179 6.37 12.96 16.50
N LEU A 180 7.14 11.90 16.64
CA LEU A 180 7.08 10.72 15.78
C LEU A 180 6.62 9.50 16.58
N LEU A 181 5.70 8.74 16.01
CA LEU A 181 5.27 7.44 16.53
C LEU A 181 5.86 6.32 15.69
N THR A 182 6.71 5.49 16.30
CA THR A 182 7.35 4.33 15.66
C THR A 182 6.42 3.10 15.67
N HIS A 183 6.76 2.06 14.92
CA HIS A 183 5.97 0.82 14.83
C HIS A 183 5.82 0.10 16.17
N ASP A 184 6.83 0.18 17.04
CA ASP A 184 6.82 -0.33 18.42
C ASP A 184 6.09 0.59 19.41
N GLN A 185 5.39 1.61 18.90
CA GLN A 185 4.66 2.60 19.69
C GLN A 185 5.57 3.35 20.67
N LYS A 186 6.82 3.62 20.33
CA LYS A 186 7.61 4.62 21.06
C LYS A 186 7.32 6.01 20.50
N GLU A 187 7.31 6.98 21.40
CA GLU A 187 7.20 8.39 21.05
C GLU A 187 8.61 8.96 20.97
N TRP A 188 8.95 9.58 19.85
CA TRP A 188 10.23 10.23 19.63
C TRP A 188 10.02 11.71 19.38
N VAL A 189 10.79 12.55 20.06
CA VAL A 189 10.89 13.98 19.75
C VAL A 189 12.03 14.14 18.77
N VAL A 190 11.72 14.63 17.58
CA VAL A 190 12.69 14.79 16.49
C VAL A 190 12.94 16.27 16.25
N PHE A 191 14.14 16.73 16.60
CA PHE A 191 14.58 18.10 16.29
C PHE A 191 15.09 18.19 14.85
N TYR A 192 14.67 19.21 14.12
CA TYR A 192 15.13 19.44 12.74
C TYR A 192 15.34 20.93 12.47
N ASN A 193 16.24 21.24 11.53
CA ASN A 193 16.36 22.60 11.01
C ASN A 193 15.41 22.76 9.82
N SER A 194 14.67 23.86 9.74
CA SER A 194 13.69 24.13 8.67
C SER A 194 14.29 24.07 7.26
N ASN A 195 15.61 24.26 7.14
CA ASN A 195 16.34 24.22 5.88
C ASN A 195 16.76 22.80 5.44
N GLN A 196 16.52 21.77 6.28
CA GLN A 196 16.92 20.37 6.04
C GLN A 196 15.78 19.48 5.52
N VAL A 197 14.59 20.05 5.32
CA VAL A 197 13.43 19.36 4.72
C VAL A 197 13.59 19.42 3.19
N LEU A 198 13.61 18.27 2.52
CA LEU A 198 13.67 18.23 1.05
C LEU A 198 12.52 19.07 0.44
N PRO A 199 12.76 19.89 -0.60
CA PRO A 199 11.86 20.99 -0.97
C PRO A 199 10.55 20.58 -1.70
N GLN A 200 10.28 19.28 -1.88
CA GLN A 200 9.26 18.87 -2.87
C GLN A 200 7.86 18.64 -2.30
N LYS A 201 7.67 18.56 -0.98
CA LYS A 201 6.34 18.40 -0.38
C LYS A 201 6.35 18.72 1.13
N GLU A 202 5.40 19.51 1.60
CA GLU A 202 5.18 19.77 3.03
C GLU A 202 4.82 18.47 3.76
N ILE A 203 5.53 18.19 4.86
CA ILE A 203 5.24 17.06 5.75
C ILE A 203 3.90 17.35 6.44
N LYS A 204 2.99 16.37 6.44
CA LYS A 204 1.71 16.48 7.15
C LYS A 204 1.63 15.53 8.33
N VAL A 205 0.84 15.91 9.34
CA VAL A 205 0.46 15.01 10.44
C VAL A 205 -0.21 13.77 9.84
N GLY A 206 0.08 12.59 10.40
CA GLY A 206 -0.42 11.30 9.91
C GLY A 206 0.29 10.75 8.66
N GLU A 207 1.30 11.43 8.12
CA GLU A 207 2.15 10.87 7.06
C GLU A 207 3.29 10.02 7.64
N PRO A 208 3.62 8.88 7.02
CA PRO A 208 4.80 8.11 7.38
C PRO A 208 6.06 8.76 6.79
N ILE A 209 7.08 8.93 7.62
CA ILE A 209 8.36 9.52 7.24
C ILE A 209 9.53 8.64 7.69
N ARG A 210 10.67 8.84 7.02
CA ARG A 210 11.96 8.25 7.36
C ARG A 210 12.93 9.36 7.68
N ILE A 211 13.75 9.15 8.70
CA ILE A 211 14.60 10.19 9.26
C ILE A 211 16.00 9.62 9.39
N ILE A 212 16.97 10.40 8.93
CA ILE A 212 18.39 10.15 9.14
C ILE A 212 18.90 11.19 10.11
N GLY A 213 19.68 10.75 11.07
CA GLY A 213 20.18 11.64 12.10
C GLY A 213 20.99 10.92 13.14
N GLU A 214 20.98 11.48 14.34
CA GLU A 214 21.70 10.93 15.48
C GLU A 214 20.76 10.89 16.69
N LYS A 215 20.72 9.74 17.35
CA LYS A 215 20.09 9.63 18.67
C LYS A 215 20.95 10.44 19.66
N GLN A 216 20.30 11.36 20.37
CA GLN A 216 20.98 12.15 21.41
C GLN A 216 20.77 11.51 22.78
N GLU A 217 19.51 11.17 23.09
CA GLU A 217 19.09 10.60 24.37
C GLU A 217 18.00 9.53 24.13
N GLU A 218 17.45 8.98 25.21
CA GLU A 218 16.24 8.16 25.11
C GLU A 218 15.08 9.00 24.55
N ASN A 219 14.46 8.53 23.46
CA ASN A 219 13.32 9.17 22.81
C ASN A 219 13.59 10.57 22.21
N ILE A 220 14.86 11.00 22.10
CA ILE A 220 15.24 12.25 21.45
C ILE A 220 16.16 11.95 20.26
N PHE A 221 15.75 12.44 19.10
CA PHE A 221 16.45 12.23 17.84
C PHE A 221 16.74 13.57 17.17
N LYS A 222 17.97 13.79 16.72
CA LYS A 222 18.33 14.98 15.95
C LYS A 222 18.38 14.62 14.47
N ALA A 223 17.43 15.12 13.70
CA ALA A 223 17.38 14.89 12.26
C ALA A 223 18.49 15.68 11.55
N LYS A 224 19.23 14.98 10.70
CA LYS A 224 20.07 15.57 9.66
C LYS A 224 19.29 15.73 8.36
N GLN A 225 18.42 14.76 8.06
CA GLN A 225 17.60 14.72 6.86
C GLN A 225 16.27 14.03 7.17
N ILE A 226 15.18 14.64 6.71
CA ILE A 226 13.84 14.03 6.75
C ILE A 226 13.43 13.70 5.32
N LEU A 227 13.00 12.45 5.14
CA LEU A 227 12.58 11.92 3.86
C LEU A 227 11.15 11.46 3.98
N LEU A 228 10.35 11.78 2.98
CA LEU A 228 9.10 11.10 2.80
C LEU A 228 9.37 9.63 2.58
N MET A 229 8.45 8.79 3.06
CA MET A 229 8.43 7.41 2.60
C MET A 229 8.31 7.47 1.07
N PRO A 230 9.30 6.94 0.31
CA PRO A 230 9.19 6.84 -1.14
C PRO A 230 7.91 6.07 -1.36
N PRO A 231 7.14 6.38 -2.42
CA PRO A 231 5.94 5.61 -2.70
C PRO A 231 6.39 4.15 -2.65
N PRO A 232 5.97 3.38 -1.62
CA PRO A 232 6.07 1.95 -1.76
C PRO A 232 5.30 1.69 -3.04
N GLY A 233 5.79 0.81 -3.92
CA GLY A 233 5.03 0.44 -5.12
C GLY A 233 3.55 0.39 -4.72
N ARG A 234 2.72 1.23 -5.37
CA ARG A 234 1.54 2.00 -4.87
C ARG A 234 0.56 1.34 -3.86
N GLU A 235 0.78 0.09 -3.55
CA GLU A 235 0.01 -0.82 -2.73
C GLU A 235 0.28 -0.81 -1.22
N PHE A 236 1.35 -0.24 -0.65
CA PHE A 236 1.38 -0.16 0.83
C PHE A 236 0.34 0.82 1.38
N ILE A 237 -0.04 1.83 0.59
CA ILE A 237 -1.12 2.77 0.92
C ILE A 237 -2.47 2.22 0.40
N ASN A 238 -2.50 1.56 -0.76
CA ASN A 238 -3.69 0.85 -1.26
C ASN A 238 -4.01 -0.47 -0.53
N ARG A 239 -3.12 -0.95 0.35
CA ARG A 239 -3.37 -2.00 1.37
C ARG A 239 -4.65 -1.73 2.14
N ASN A 240 -5.06 -0.46 2.26
CA ASN A 240 -6.31 -0.08 2.92
C ASN A 240 -7.59 -0.62 2.25
N ARG A 241 -7.62 -0.99 0.96
CA ARG A 241 -8.92 -1.33 0.33
C ARG A 241 -9.24 -2.81 0.19
N LYS A 242 -8.24 -3.68 -0.01
CA LYS A 242 -8.45 -5.14 -0.16
C LYS A 242 -7.77 -5.99 0.91
N ASP A 243 -6.68 -5.48 1.49
CA ASP A 243 -6.03 -6.15 2.62
C ASP A 243 -6.60 -5.71 3.99
N MET A 244 -7.49 -4.71 4.07
CA MET A 244 -8.23 -4.41 5.32
C MET A 244 -9.01 -5.62 5.86
N GLN A 245 -9.34 -6.59 5.00
CA GLN A 245 -9.95 -7.87 5.39
C GLN A 245 -8.94 -8.88 5.97
N ARG A 246 -7.63 -8.73 5.67
CA ARG A 246 -6.53 -9.60 6.17
C ARG A 246 -5.68 -8.94 7.27
N LEU A 247 -5.71 -7.60 7.33
CA LEU A 247 -5.15 -6.73 8.38
C LEU A 247 -6.25 -6.33 9.38
N MET A 248 -7.37 -7.05 9.43
CA MET A 248 -8.24 -6.93 10.59
C MET A 248 -7.39 -7.26 11.80
N PRO A 249 -7.25 -6.34 12.77
CA PRO A 249 -6.60 -6.66 14.02
C PRO A 249 -7.28 -7.91 14.55
N ASN A 250 -6.52 -8.94 14.89
CA ASN A 250 -7.09 -10.10 15.52
C ASN A 250 -7.52 -9.68 16.92
N PHE A 251 -8.78 -9.23 17.05
CA PHE A 251 -9.34 -8.82 18.33
C PHE A 251 -9.43 -9.96 19.36
N ASN A 252 -9.22 -11.21 18.91
CA ASN A 252 -9.09 -12.38 19.77
C ASN A 252 -7.65 -12.56 20.30
N ASP A 253 -6.64 -11.91 19.70
CA ASP A 253 -5.27 -11.84 20.23
C ASP A 253 -5.18 -10.71 21.27
N PRO A 254 -4.91 -11.03 22.55
CA PRO A 254 -4.77 -10.02 23.60
C PRO A 254 -3.66 -9.00 23.33
N GLU A 255 -2.56 -9.40 22.68
CA GLU A 255 -1.42 -8.52 22.43
C GLU A 255 -1.78 -7.46 21.38
N GLU A 256 -2.40 -7.88 20.28
CA GLU A 256 -2.85 -6.99 19.22
C GLU A 256 -3.97 -6.05 19.68
N LYS A 257 -4.89 -6.55 20.51
CA LYS A 257 -5.95 -5.73 21.14
C LYS A 257 -5.37 -4.67 22.07
N ASN A 258 -4.36 -5.00 22.87
CA ASN A 258 -3.70 -4.04 23.76
C ASN A 258 -2.91 -2.98 22.97
N ARG A 259 -2.16 -3.40 21.94
CA ARG A 259 -1.47 -2.47 21.01
C ARG A 259 -2.43 -1.45 20.44
N MET A 260 -3.62 -1.86 20.01
CA MET A 260 -4.59 -0.92 19.47
C MET A 260 -5.18 0.02 20.52
N LYS A 261 -5.44 -0.45 21.75
CA LYS A 261 -5.90 0.42 22.84
C LYS A 261 -4.86 1.51 23.17
N GLU A 262 -3.59 1.15 23.21
CA GLU A 262 -2.50 2.12 23.42
C GLU A 262 -2.42 3.12 22.27
N MET A 263 -2.58 2.67 21.03
CA MET A 263 -2.65 3.56 19.86
C MET A 263 -3.82 4.54 19.97
N ILE A 264 -5.01 4.09 20.39
CA ILE A 264 -6.18 4.95 20.58
C ILE A 264 -5.94 5.99 21.67
N LYS A 265 -5.37 5.58 22.82
CA LYS A 265 -5.00 6.51 23.89
C LYS A 265 -4.04 7.60 23.39
N LYS A 266 -3.15 7.26 22.46
CA LYS A 266 -2.24 8.23 21.82
C LYS A 266 -2.94 9.11 20.80
N MET A 267 -3.93 8.61 20.07
CA MET A 267 -4.79 9.46 19.23
C MET A 267 -5.53 10.49 20.09
N GLU A 268 -6.02 10.12 21.27
CA GLU A 268 -6.65 11.07 22.19
C GLU A 268 -5.68 12.17 22.66
N LYS A 269 -4.41 11.83 22.85
CA LYS A 269 -3.33 12.78 23.21
C LYS A 269 -3.00 13.76 22.08
N TYR A 270 -3.14 13.36 20.82
CA TYR A 270 -2.77 14.15 19.63
C TYR A 270 -4.00 14.38 18.73
N PRO A 271 -4.77 15.48 18.92
CA PRO A 271 -6.04 15.69 18.23
C PRO A 271 -5.90 15.78 16.70
N GLU A 272 -4.84 16.42 16.19
CA GLU A 272 -4.58 16.51 14.74
C GLU A 272 -4.30 15.15 14.10
N LEU A 273 -3.59 14.26 14.81
CA LEU A 273 -3.34 12.89 14.39
C LEU A 273 -4.63 12.07 14.38
N ARG A 274 -5.46 12.25 15.41
CA ARG A 274 -6.77 11.61 15.52
C ARG A 274 -7.64 11.95 14.33
N GLU A 275 -7.80 13.24 14.01
CA GLU A 275 -8.61 13.67 12.85
C GLU A 275 -8.14 13.01 11.56
N THR A 276 -6.83 13.07 11.29
CA THR A 276 -6.25 12.48 10.06
C THR A 276 -6.45 10.96 9.99
N MET A 277 -6.35 10.26 11.12
CA MET A 277 -6.57 8.81 11.17
C MET A 277 -8.05 8.45 11.10
N MET A 278 -8.93 9.24 11.72
CA MET A 278 -10.38 9.03 11.66
C MET A 278 -10.91 9.23 10.24
N GLU A 279 -10.44 10.23 9.50
CA GLU A 279 -10.75 10.42 8.08
C GLU A 279 -10.39 9.16 7.25
N ARG A 280 -9.24 8.53 7.54
CA ARG A 280 -8.85 7.27 6.89
C ARG A 280 -9.74 6.10 7.32
N LEU A 281 -10.11 6.02 8.59
CA LEU A 281 -11.00 4.98 9.12
C LEU A 281 -12.43 5.13 8.62
N GLU A 282 -12.87 6.33 8.24
CA GLU A 282 -14.17 6.53 7.60
C GLU A 282 -14.27 5.84 6.23
N MET A 283 -13.15 5.64 5.55
CA MET A 283 -13.10 4.88 4.30
C MET A 283 -13.09 3.35 4.52
N ALA A 284 -13.09 2.87 5.76
CA ALA A 284 -13.05 1.44 6.10
C ALA A 284 -14.39 0.72 5.84
N PRO A 285 -14.37 -0.60 5.54
CA PRO A 285 -15.56 -1.42 5.44
C PRO A 285 -16.43 -1.37 6.71
N LEU A 286 -17.74 -1.51 6.55
CA LEU A 286 -18.71 -1.44 7.65
C LEU A 286 -18.42 -2.46 8.76
N GLU A 287 -18.01 -3.68 8.40
CA GLU A 287 -17.61 -4.75 9.34
C GLU A 287 -16.45 -4.32 10.26
N MET A 288 -15.46 -3.60 9.72
CA MET A 288 -14.32 -3.11 10.49
C MET A 288 -14.77 -2.04 11.48
N LYS A 289 -15.61 -1.10 11.06
CA LYS A 289 -16.17 -0.07 11.94
C LYS A 289 -16.99 -0.67 13.07
N GLN A 290 -17.74 -1.74 12.80
CA GLN A 290 -18.50 -2.50 13.82
C GLN A 290 -17.57 -3.15 14.85
N ASN A 291 -16.47 -3.77 14.42
CA ASN A 291 -15.49 -4.36 15.34
C ASN A 291 -14.74 -3.30 16.16
N LEU A 292 -14.35 -2.18 15.55
CA LEU A 292 -13.74 -1.03 16.25
C LEU A 292 -14.69 -0.44 17.30
N LYS A 293 -15.97 -0.31 16.97
CA LYS A 293 -17.02 0.09 17.91
C LYS A 293 -17.12 -0.89 19.09
N LYS A 294 -17.27 -2.18 18.79
CA LYS A 294 -17.53 -3.22 19.79
C LYS A 294 -16.35 -3.46 20.73
N GLU A 295 -15.14 -3.54 20.19
CA GLU A 295 -13.96 -4.01 20.93
C GLU A 295 -13.11 -2.90 21.54
N LEU A 296 -13.20 -1.68 20.99
CA LEU A 296 -12.37 -0.54 21.41
C LEU A 296 -13.18 0.69 21.84
N GLY A 297 -14.50 0.71 21.62
CA GLY A 297 -15.34 1.86 21.98
C GLY A 297 -15.03 3.14 21.18
N LEU A 298 -14.38 3.01 20.01
CA LEU A 298 -13.95 4.16 19.20
C LEU A 298 -15.11 4.98 18.63
N TYR A 299 -16.27 4.34 18.46
CA TYR A 299 -17.50 4.91 17.93
C TYR A 299 -18.65 4.62 18.90
N GLU A 300 -19.49 5.61 19.18
CA GLU A 300 -20.71 5.38 19.97
C GLU A 300 -21.81 4.77 19.10
N CYS A 301 -21.83 5.13 17.81
CA CYS A 301 -22.83 4.67 16.86
C CYS A 301 -22.26 4.56 15.43
N LEU A 302 -22.91 3.73 14.62
CA LEU A 302 -22.66 3.57 13.18
C LEU A 302 -23.93 3.78 12.37
N ILE A 303 -25.08 3.43 12.95
CA ILE A 303 -26.41 3.64 12.40
C ILE A 303 -27.28 4.35 13.43
N HIS A 304 -28.31 5.07 12.98
CA HIS A 304 -29.18 5.83 13.89
C HIS A 304 -29.85 4.94 14.96
N SER A 305 -30.18 3.68 14.64
CA SER A 305 -30.78 2.73 15.60
C SER A 305 -29.84 2.28 16.72
N ASP A 306 -28.55 2.59 16.65
CA ASP A 306 -27.60 2.31 17.72
C ASP A 306 -27.81 3.24 18.93
N CYS A 307 -28.44 4.39 18.72
CA CYS A 307 -28.58 5.42 19.72
C CYS A 307 -29.90 5.27 20.48
N LYS A 308 -29.82 5.33 21.82
CA LYS A 308 -30.99 5.39 22.69
C LYS A 308 -31.17 6.81 23.19
N THR A 309 -32.40 7.32 23.09
CA THR A 309 -32.73 8.64 23.61
C THR A 309 -32.77 8.61 25.13
N PRO A 310 -32.03 9.51 25.82
CA PRO A 310 -32.07 9.58 27.27
C PRO A 310 -33.48 9.88 27.76
N PHE A 311 -33.87 9.26 28.87
CA PHE A 311 -35.23 9.37 29.43
C PHE A 311 -35.65 10.82 29.70
N GLU A 312 -34.71 11.66 30.14
CA GLU A 312 -34.95 13.08 30.41
C GLU A 312 -35.50 13.85 29.20
N TYR A 313 -35.05 13.50 27.99
CA TYR A 313 -35.54 14.12 26.76
C TYR A 313 -36.87 13.52 26.29
N MET A 314 -37.19 12.27 26.66
CA MET A 314 -38.49 11.65 26.33
C MET A 314 -39.65 12.21 27.17
N VAL A 315 -39.36 12.84 28.32
CA VAL A 315 -40.37 13.43 29.22
C VAL A 315 -40.67 14.90 28.87
N ARG A 316 -39.83 15.55 28.04
CA ARG A 316 -40.06 16.94 27.60
C ARG A 316 -41.15 17.00 26.53
N SER A 317 -42.12 17.90 26.70
CA SER A 317 -43.27 18.06 25.79
C SER A 317 -42.99 18.93 24.55
N ASP A 318 -41.84 19.59 24.52
CA ASP A 318 -41.58 20.70 23.59
C ASP A 318 -41.12 20.24 22.20
N CYS A 319 -40.65 18.99 22.08
CA CYS A 319 -40.23 18.40 20.81
C CYS A 319 -40.30 16.86 20.84
N PRO A 320 -40.58 16.18 19.71
CA PRO A 320 -40.30 14.75 19.56
C PRO A 320 -38.78 14.52 19.49
N PHE A 321 -38.11 14.53 20.65
CA PHE A 321 -36.68 14.27 20.74
C PHE A 321 -36.37 12.83 20.32
N GLU A 322 -35.39 12.68 19.44
CA GLU A 322 -34.84 11.39 19.06
C GLU A 322 -33.32 11.46 19.07
N SER A 323 -32.66 10.33 19.28
CA SER A 323 -31.20 10.28 19.19
C SER A 323 -30.78 9.79 17.81
N ARG A 324 -29.98 10.58 17.13
CA ARG A 324 -29.42 10.25 15.81
C ARG A 324 -27.93 10.07 15.92
N CYS A 325 -27.44 9.05 15.23
CA CYS A 325 -26.01 8.91 14.99
C CYS A 325 -25.51 10.01 14.05
N LEU A 326 -24.68 10.93 14.55
CA LEU A 326 -24.06 12.00 13.79
C LEU A 326 -22.54 11.97 14.06
N GLU A 327 -21.72 11.91 13.01
CA GLU A 327 -20.25 11.82 13.14
C GLU A 327 -19.80 10.69 14.09
N ASN A 328 -20.49 9.54 14.03
CA ASN A 328 -20.28 8.37 14.89
C ASN A 328 -20.49 8.61 16.40
N LYS A 329 -21.18 9.69 16.77
CA LYS A 329 -21.65 10.00 18.14
C LYS A 329 -23.16 10.02 18.23
N CYS A 330 -23.70 9.60 19.37
CA CYS A 330 -25.14 9.62 19.59
C CYS A 330 -25.58 11.00 20.05
N ARG A 331 -26.12 11.81 19.13
CA ARG A 331 -26.60 13.16 19.43
C ARG A 331 -28.11 13.17 19.61
N VAL A 332 -28.61 13.88 20.62
CA VAL A 332 -30.05 14.16 20.76
C VAL A 332 -30.44 15.29 19.81
N VAL A 333 -31.43 15.02 18.97
CA VAL A 333 -31.92 15.96 17.96
C VAL A 333 -33.41 16.20 18.09
N CYS A 334 -33.82 17.38 17.63
CA CYS A 334 -35.19 17.82 17.53
C CYS A 334 -35.51 18.16 16.06
N PRO A 335 -36.48 17.49 15.40
CA PRO A 335 -36.84 17.82 14.03
C PRO A 335 -37.70 19.09 13.93
N ARG A 336 -37.49 19.89 12.87
CA ARG A 336 -38.08 21.24 12.66
C ARG A 336 -39.60 21.31 12.68
N ALA A 337 -40.31 20.22 12.44
CA ALA A 337 -41.74 20.24 12.13
C ALA A 337 -42.62 19.83 13.31
N PHE A 338 -42.55 20.53 14.45
CA PHE A 338 -43.58 20.43 15.49
C PHE A 338 -44.24 21.78 15.76
N ASP A 339 -45.36 22.05 15.07
CA ASP A 339 -46.29 23.10 15.47
C ASP A 339 -47.32 22.51 16.43
N SER A 340 -47.16 22.83 17.72
CA SER A 340 -48.10 22.49 18.80
C SER A 340 -49.58 22.84 18.51
N LYS A 341 -49.88 23.77 17.58
CA LYS A 341 -51.25 24.14 17.21
C LYS A 341 -51.89 23.24 16.15
N LEU A 342 -51.11 22.63 15.26
CA LEU A 342 -51.65 21.88 14.11
C LEU A 342 -51.63 20.35 14.29
N LYS A 343 -50.86 19.79 15.24
CA LYS A 343 -50.72 18.33 15.44
C LYS A 343 -50.47 17.56 14.12
N GLU A 344 -49.78 18.15 13.15
CA GLU A 344 -49.55 17.53 11.85
C GLU A 344 -48.13 17.80 11.35
N SER A 345 -47.51 16.79 10.74
CA SER A 345 -46.16 16.87 10.18
C SER A 345 -46.19 17.69 8.89
N ILE A 346 -45.63 18.91 8.90
CA ILE A 346 -45.49 19.71 7.68
C ILE A 346 -44.41 19.07 6.80
N ASN A 347 -44.86 18.21 5.89
CA ASN A 347 -44.03 17.57 4.88
C ASN A 347 -43.78 18.55 3.73
N LYS A 348 -42.63 19.25 3.72
CA LYS A 348 -42.03 19.76 2.45
C LYS A 348 -40.55 20.13 2.54
N LYS A 349 -39.75 19.18 2.03
CA LYS A 349 -38.45 19.25 1.32
C LYS A 349 -37.20 19.83 2.01
N GLN A 350 -36.27 18.90 2.24
CA GLN A 350 -34.92 18.80 1.63
C GLN A 350 -34.08 20.06 1.71
N CYS A 351 -33.51 20.27 2.89
CA CYS A 351 -32.23 20.96 2.97
C CYS A 351 -31.19 20.21 2.11
N GLY A 352 -30.32 20.96 1.44
CA GLY A 352 -29.14 20.43 0.74
C GLY A 352 -27.88 20.63 1.57
N GLU A 353 -27.79 21.74 2.29
CA GLU A 353 -26.66 22.08 3.15
C GLU A 353 -27.12 22.51 4.56
N ASN A 354 -26.21 22.48 5.55
CA ASN A 354 -26.52 22.90 6.92
C ASN A 354 -27.03 24.36 6.99
N LYS A 355 -26.61 25.23 6.06
CA LYS A 355 -27.03 26.64 6.00
C LYS A 355 -28.51 26.83 5.65
N ASP A 356 -29.14 25.82 5.04
CA ASP A 356 -30.57 25.86 4.71
C ASP A 356 -31.44 25.71 5.97
N CYS A 357 -30.85 25.30 7.10
CA CYS A 357 -31.54 25.03 8.35
C CYS A 357 -31.37 26.20 9.34
N GLN A 358 -32.36 27.10 9.38
CA GLN A 358 -32.42 28.17 10.39
C GLN A 358 -33.09 27.68 11.70
N CYS A 359 -32.45 27.86 12.87
CA CYS A 359 -32.98 27.37 14.16
C CYS A 359 -33.96 28.33 14.86
N GLU A 360 -34.25 29.52 14.32
CA GLU A 360 -35.00 30.58 15.02
C GLU A 360 -36.42 30.19 15.48
N HIS A 361 -37.01 29.13 14.90
CA HIS A 361 -38.34 28.64 15.25
C HIS A 361 -38.35 27.49 16.27
N TYR A 362 -37.19 26.98 16.70
CA TYR A 362 -37.14 25.99 17.80
C TYR A 362 -37.37 26.72 19.12
N LYS A 363 -38.45 26.37 19.82
CA LYS A 363 -38.87 27.06 21.06
C LYS A 363 -38.00 26.78 22.28
N ASP A 364 -37.00 25.91 22.17
CA ASP A 364 -36.09 25.65 23.29
C ASP A 364 -35.06 26.78 23.37
N LYS A 365 -35.09 27.54 24.46
CA LYS A 365 -34.28 28.75 24.68
C LYS A 365 -32.76 28.51 24.71
N ASN A 366 -32.33 27.25 24.62
CA ASN A 366 -30.93 26.82 24.68
C ASN A 366 -30.34 26.41 23.31
N ILE A 367 -31.09 26.54 22.20
CA ILE A 367 -30.62 26.11 20.87
C ILE A 367 -30.12 27.33 20.09
N ASN A 368 -28.80 27.46 19.93
CA ASN A 368 -28.18 28.47 19.07
C ASN A 368 -28.30 28.08 17.58
N ASN A 369 -28.25 29.08 16.68
CA ASN A 369 -28.30 28.86 15.21
C ASN A 369 -27.17 27.96 14.67
N GLU A 370 -26.07 27.77 15.41
CA GLU A 370 -24.95 26.88 15.05
C GLU A 370 -25.26 25.39 15.27
N ASN A 371 -26.34 25.07 15.99
CA ASN A 371 -26.71 23.70 16.33
C ASN A 371 -27.65 23.03 15.31
N CYS A 372 -28.03 23.71 14.23
CA CYS A 372 -28.87 23.12 13.18
C CYS A 372 -28.01 22.43 12.11
N ARG A 373 -28.39 21.19 11.77
CA ARG A 373 -27.78 20.43 10.68
C ARG A 373 -28.83 19.88 9.71
N CYS A 374 -28.42 19.77 8.46
CA CYS A 374 -29.17 19.05 7.45
C CYS A 374 -28.74 17.58 7.45
N VAL A 375 -29.67 16.68 7.75
CA VAL A 375 -29.41 15.24 7.80
C VAL A 375 -30.50 14.54 7.00
N GLU A 376 -30.12 13.80 5.95
CA GLU A 376 -31.06 13.08 5.07
C GLU A 376 -32.17 13.98 4.48
N GLY A 377 -31.86 15.27 4.24
CA GLY A 377 -32.83 16.24 3.74
C GLY A 377 -33.82 16.76 4.79
N GLN A 378 -33.55 16.53 6.07
CA GLN A 378 -34.31 17.06 7.19
C GLN A 378 -33.45 18.02 8.02
N CYS A 379 -34.03 19.17 8.38
CA CYS A 379 -33.39 20.07 9.33
C CYS A 379 -33.61 19.58 10.75
N LEU A 380 -32.51 19.29 11.44
CA LEU A 380 -32.47 18.81 12.82
C LEU A 380 -31.72 19.82 13.67
N ALA A 381 -32.27 20.19 14.83
CA ALA A 381 -31.56 20.94 15.85
C ALA A 381 -30.90 19.97 16.85
N ILE A 382 -29.61 20.14 17.11
CA ILE A 382 -28.85 19.39 18.12
C ILE A 382 -29.04 20.07 19.47
N VAL A 383 -29.42 19.31 20.51
CA VAL A 383 -29.89 19.84 21.81
C VAL A 383 -28.99 19.40 22.97
N GLU A 384 -27.73 19.09 22.66
CA GLU A 384 -26.73 18.72 23.65
C GLU A 384 -26.09 19.91 24.37
#